data_AF-A0A8S3JHV2-F1
#
_entry.id   AF-A0A8S3JHV2-F1
#
_cell.length_a   1.000
_cell.length_b   1.000
_cell.length_c   1.000
_cell.angle_alpha   90.00
_cell.angle_beta   90.00
_cell.angle_gamma   90.00
#
_symmetry.space_group_name_H-M   'P 1'
#
loop_
_entity.id
_entity.type
_entity.pdbx_description
1 polymer ?
#
loop_
_entity_poly.entity_id
_entity_poly.type
_entity_poly.pdbx_seq_one_letter_code
_entity_poly.pdbx_strand_id
1 'polypeptide(L)'
;MRSVKIIFEFFAIEVQSAGFNLTSTILVSCNHLIVDFDSGDARLAGKFRLGDRVQMLHNDQILPSEVIKVKLTKRQGFYAPLTKSGIIVVNRMFSSNYATVSNYALAHQVMGIYRWWISLFGASASSEHLP
;
A
#
# COMPACT_ATOMS: atom_id res chain seq x y z
N MET A 1 -2.03 -24.40 -23.86
CA MET A 1 -1.31 -23.98 -22.64
C MET A 1 -2.32 -23.73 -21.52
N ARG A 2 -2.24 -24.45 -20.38
CA ARG A 2 -3.04 -24.08 -19.19
C ARG A 2 -2.42 -22.84 -18.57
N SER A 3 -3.09 -21.71 -18.65
CA SER A 3 -2.69 -20.49 -17.94
C SER A 3 -2.81 -20.76 -16.44
N VAL A 4 -1.67 -20.86 -15.74
CA VAL A 4 -1.64 -20.98 -14.29
C VAL A 4 -2.11 -19.64 -13.73
N LYS A 5 -3.38 -19.57 -13.32
CA LYS A 5 -3.94 -18.40 -12.63
C LYS A 5 -3.35 -18.37 -11.22
N ILE A 6 -2.34 -17.53 -10.99
CA ILE A 6 -1.76 -17.35 -9.65
C ILE A 6 -2.77 -16.57 -8.79
N ILE A 7 -3.32 -17.24 -7.79
CA ILE A 7 -4.29 -16.68 -6.83
C ILE A 7 -3.53 -16.27 -5.57
N PHE A 8 -3.77 -15.04 -5.12
CA PHE A 8 -3.23 -14.49 -3.89
C PHE A 8 -4.35 -14.27 -2.87
N GLU A 9 -4.00 -14.37 -1.60
CA GLU A 9 -4.85 -13.95 -0.49
C GLU A 9 -4.58 -12.49 -0.16
N PHE A 10 -5.67 -11.72 -0.12
CA PHE A 10 -5.68 -10.31 0.20
C PHE A 10 -6.50 -10.08 1.47
N PHE A 11 -5.99 -9.20 2.31
CA PHE A 11 -6.69 -8.56 3.39
C PHE A 11 -7.39 -7.31 2.84
N ALA A 12 -8.71 -7.40 2.69
CA ALA A 12 -9.57 -6.30 2.29
C ALA A 12 -9.92 -5.47 3.52
N ILE A 13 -9.53 -4.20 3.52
CA ILE A 13 -9.89 -3.24 4.56
C ILE A 13 -10.80 -2.19 3.93
N GLU A 14 -12.03 -2.11 4.41
CA GLU A 14 -12.99 -1.08 4.04
C GLU A 14 -13.00 0.00 5.10
N VAL A 15 -12.89 1.25 4.67
CA VAL A 15 -12.79 2.42 5.53
C VAL A 15 -13.82 3.46 5.16
N GLN A 16 -14.30 4.22 6.15
CA GLN A 16 -15.26 5.29 5.97
C GLN A 16 -14.76 6.58 6.65
N SER A 17 -14.85 7.71 5.95
CA SER A 17 -14.59 9.02 6.53
C SER A 17 -15.90 9.70 6.91
N ALA A 18 -16.13 9.88 8.22
CA ALA A 18 -17.38 10.42 8.76
C ALA A 18 -17.67 11.86 8.30
N GLY A 19 -16.64 12.69 8.09
CA GLY A 19 -16.81 14.09 7.68
C GLY A 19 -17.25 14.27 6.22
N PHE A 20 -17.08 13.26 5.38
CA PHE A 20 -17.25 13.38 3.92
C PHE A 20 -18.17 12.30 3.31
N ASN A 21 -18.71 11.37 4.12
CA ASN A 21 -19.50 10.22 3.64
C ASN A 21 -18.79 9.43 2.53
N LEU A 22 -17.47 9.32 2.61
CA LEU A 22 -16.64 8.60 1.64
C LEU A 22 -16.29 7.23 2.17
N THR A 23 -16.45 6.21 1.33
CA THR A 23 -16.02 4.84 1.61
C THR A 23 -14.97 4.43 0.59
N SER A 24 -13.94 3.71 1.05
CA SER A 24 -12.92 3.13 0.17
C SER A 24 -12.50 1.76 0.67
N THR A 25 -11.97 0.93 -0.23
CA THR A 25 -11.46 -0.41 0.11
C THR A 25 -10.08 -0.60 -0.47
N ILE A 26 -9.12 -1.04 0.34
CA ILE A 26 -7.79 -1.43 -0.11
C ILE A 26 -7.66 -2.94 -0.03
N LEU A 27 -7.03 -3.53 -1.05
CA LEU A 27 -6.71 -4.95 -1.12
C LEU A 27 -5.19 -5.08 -1.07
N VAL A 28 -4.66 -5.55 0.05
CA VAL A 28 -3.22 -5.77 0.23
C VAL A 28 -2.98 -7.10 0.93
N SER A 29 -1.75 -7.60 0.97
CA SER A 29 -1.43 -8.76 1.82
C SER A 29 -1.48 -8.36 3.30
N CYS A 30 -1.69 -9.33 4.21
CA CYS A 30 -1.69 -9.05 5.65
C CYS A 30 -0.37 -8.44 6.16
N ASN A 31 0.74 -8.70 5.47
CA ASN A 31 2.06 -8.21 5.82
C ASN A 31 2.42 -6.87 5.16
N HIS A 32 1.52 -6.33 4.34
CA HIS A 32 1.72 -5.03 3.73
C HIS A 32 1.54 -3.92 4.77
N LEU A 33 2.27 -2.82 4.63
CA LEU A 33 2.27 -1.73 5.59
C LEU A 33 1.32 -0.61 5.13
N ILE A 34 0.37 -0.24 5.98
CA ILE A 34 -0.58 0.87 5.77
C ILE A 34 -0.28 1.95 6.80
N VAL A 35 -0.41 3.23 6.41
CA VAL A 35 -0.14 4.35 7.32
C VAL A 35 -1.32 4.54 8.27
N ASP A 36 -1.02 4.41 9.56
CA ASP A 36 -1.95 4.64 10.66
C ASP A 36 -2.21 6.14 10.84
N PHE A 37 -3.46 6.53 11.05
CA PHE A 37 -3.79 7.93 11.23
C PHE A 37 -3.32 8.45 12.60
N ASP A 38 -3.40 7.64 13.65
CA ASP A 38 -3.23 8.07 15.03
C ASP A 38 -1.76 8.11 15.45
N SER A 39 -0.97 7.13 15.02
CA SER A 39 0.48 7.19 15.25
C SER A 39 1.23 7.94 14.15
N GLY A 40 0.68 8.05 12.94
CA GLY A 40 1.39 8.53 11.76
C GLY A 40 2.40 7.53 11.18
N ASP A 41 2.60 6.39 11.85
CA ASP A 41 3.53 5.34 11.46
C ASP A 41 2.87 4.29 10.57
N ALA A 42 3.70 3.53 9.86
CA ALA A 42 3.25 2.40 9.07
C ALA A 42 3.03 1.15 9.93
N ARG A 43 1.86 0.51 9.81
CA ARG A 43 1.47 -0.72 10.53
C ARG A 43 1.05 -1.81 9.55
N LEU A 44 1.31 -3.08 9.90
CA LEU A 44 0.91 -4.21 9.06
C LEU A 44 -0.62 -4.25 8.90
N ALA A 45 -1.10 -4.45 7.68
CA ALA A 45 -2.52 -4.48 7.33
C ALA A 45 -3.29 -5.48 8.20
N GLY A 46 -2.73 -6.67 8.44
CA GLY A 46 -3.35 -7.71 9.28
C GLY A 46 -3.51 -7.35 10.77
N LYS A 47 -2.87 -6.27 11.23
CA LYS A 47 -3.01 -5.74 12.59
C LYS A 47 -4.16 -4.74 12.74
N PHE A 48 -4.72 -4.23 11.65
CA PHE A 48 -5.87 -3.33 11.72
C PHE A 48 -7.12 -4.10 12.19
N ARG A 49 -7.92 -3.43 13.01
CA ARG A 49 -9.20 -3.89 13.56
C ARG A 49 -10.29 -2.86 13.29
N LEU A 50 -11.54 -3.25 13.49
CA LEU A 50 -12.67 -2.32 13.41
C LEU A 50 -12.46 -1.15 14.38
N GLY A 51 -12.76 0.07 13.93
CA GLY A 51 -12.56 1.30 14.71
C GLY A 51 -11.16 1.92 14.59
N ASP A 52 -10.16 1.17 14.11
CA ASP A 52 -8.85 1.76 13.80
C ASP A 52 -8.98 2.79 12.68
N ARG A 53 -8.06 3.77 12.61
CA ARG A 53 -8.10 4.83 11.61
C ARG A 53 -6.89 4.80 10.68
N VAL A 54 -7.14 4.94 9.38
CA VAL A 54 -6.11 5.07 8.34
C VAL A 54 -6.13 6.47 7.74
N GLN A 55 -5.01 6.87 7.14
CA GLN A 55 -4.92 8.09 6.36
C GLN A 55 -5.55 7.91 4.98
N MET A 56 -6.54 8.74 4.65
CA MET A 56 -7.16 8.80 3.33
C MET A 56 -6.95 10.17 2.68
N LEU A 57 -6.51 10.19 1.43
CA LEU A 57 -6.37 11.39 0.62
C LEU A 57 -7.69 11.78 -0.05
N HIS A 58 -8.14 13.00 0.19
CA HIS A 58 -9.29 13.59 -0.47
C HIS A 58 -9.05 15.09 -0.70
N ASN A 59 -9.14 15.55 -1.96
CA ASN A 59 -8.91 16.95 -2.35
C ASN A 59 -7.62 17.54 -1.73
N ASP A 60 -6.51 16.80 -1.86
CA ASP A 60 -5.19 17.13 -1.31
C ASP A 60 -5.12 17.26 0.23
N GLN A 61 -6.17 16.83 0.94
CA GLN A 61 -6.21 16.76 2.39
C GLN A 61 -6.12 15.31 2.88
N ILE A 62 -5.42 15.11 3.99
CA ILE A 62 -5.37 13.82 4.68
C ILE A 62 -6.49 13.77 5.71
N LEU A 63 -7.37 12.81 5.55
CA LEU A 63 -8.55 12.61 6.38
C LEU A 63 -8.39 11.35 7.23
N PRO A 64 -8.87 11.37 8.49
CA PRO A 64 -9.10 10.14 9.23
C PRO A 64 -10.22 9.35 8.56
N SER A 65 -9.97 8.06 8.32
CA SER A 65 -10.98 7.12 7.85
C SER A 65 -10.99 5.88 8.71
N GLU A 66 -12.14 5.59 9.32
CA GLU A 66 -12.32 4.49 10.25
C GLU A 66 -12.49 3.17 9.51
N VAL A 67 -11.84 2.11 9.98
CA VAL A 67 -12.00 0.75 9.48
C VAL A 67 -13.38 0.23 9.91
N ILE A 68 -14.27 0.08 8.93
CA ILE A 68 -15.63 -0.40 9.13
C ILE A 68 -15.78 -1.89 8.78
N LYS A 69 -14.81 -2.46 8.05
CA LYS A 69 -14.81 -3.87 7.69
C LYS A 69 -13.42 -4.40 7.39
N VAL A 70 -13.18 -5.64 7.80
CA VAL A 70 -12.00 -6.42 7.39
C VAL A 70 -12.42 -7.79 6.88
N LYS A 71 -11.82 -8.25 5.78
CA LYS A 71 -12.13 -9.55 5.18
C LYS A 71 -10.93 -10.14 4.44
N LEU A 72 -10.69 -11.44 4.61
CA LEU A 72 -9.79 -12.18 3.73
C LEU A 72 -10.49 -12.54 2.41
N THR A 73 -9.84 -12.25 1.29
CA THR A 73 -10.37 -12.51 -0.05
C THR A 73 -9.30 -13.07 -0.97
N LYS A 74 -9.68 -13.94 -1.90
CA LYS A 74 -8.79 -14.49 -2.93
C LYS A 74 -8.97 -13.72 -4.23
N ARG A 75 -7.86 -13.26 -4.83
CA ARG A 75 -7.85 -12.54 -6.13
C ARG A 75 -6.68 -13.01 -6.97
N GLN A 76 -6.82 -12.88 -8.29
CA GLN A 76 -5.76 -13.23 -9.23
C GLN A 76 -4.85 -12.01 -9.47
N GLY A 77 -3.54 -12.24 -9.49
CA GLY A 77 -2.55 -11.19 -9.75
C GLY A 77 -2.24 -10.31 -8.53
N PHE A 78 -1.10 -9.63 -8.59
CA PHE A 78 -0.64 -8.67 -7.58
C PHE A 78 0.22 -7.59 -8.27
N TYR A 79 0.24 -6.38 -7.74
CA TYR A 79 1.05 -5.27 -8.25
C TYR A 79 1.68 -4.50 -7.07
N ALA A 80 3.01 -4.34 -7.08
CA ALA A 80 3.77 -3.58 -6.08
C ALA A 80 4.90 -2.79 -6.75
N PRO A 81 4.61 -1.56 -7.22
CA PRO A 81 5.56 -0.79 -8.02
C PRO A 81 6.47 0.08 -7.17
N LEU A 82 7.78 -0.13 -7.09
CA LEU A 82 8.68 0.63 -6.21
C LEU A 82 8.78 2.14 -6.54
N THR A 83 8.55 3.00 -5.55
CA THR A 83 8.56 4.48 -5.66
C THR A 83 9.74 5.08 -4.91
N LYS A 84 10.24 6.25 -5.37
CA LYS A 84 11.38 6.95 -4.73
C LYS A 84 11.11 7.34 -3.26
N SER A 85 9.84 7.65 -2.94
CA SER A 85 9.39 8.02 -1.59
C SER A 85 9.14 6.81 -0.69
N GLY A 86 8.97 5.60 -1.26
CA GLY A 86 8.58 4.40 -0.50
C GLY A 86 7.10 4.36 -0.08
N ILE A 87 6.32 5.36 -0.48
CA ILE A 87 4.88 5.48 -0.24
C ILE A 87 4.15 5.47 -1.59
N ILE A 88 2.97 4.87 -1.60
CA ILE A 88 2.02 4.87 -2.71
C ILE A 88 0.61 5.13 -2.15
N VAL A 89 -0.22 5.83 -2.91
CA VAL A 89 -1.63 6.01 -2.59
C VAL A 89 -2.44 5.04 -3.43
N VAL A 90 -3.11 4.09 -2.78
CA VAL A 90 -3.96 3.07 -3.44
C VAL A 90 -5.38 3.24 -2.94
N ASN A 91 -6.32 3.47 -3.86
CA ASN A 91 -7.72 3.74 -3.53
C ASN A 91 -7.84 4.81 -2.42
N ARG A 92 -7.10 5.91 -2.59
CA ARG A 92 -7.01 7.03 -1.64
C ARG A 92 -6.30 6.73 -0.31
N MET A 93 -5.91 5.50 -0.01
CA MET A 93 -5.20 5.16 1.23
C MET A 93 -3.68 5.21 1.05
N PHE A 94 -3.00 5.76 2.04
CA PHE A 94 -1.54 5.76 2.08
C PHE A 94 -1.01 4.38 2.48
N SER A 95 -0.16 3.83 1.64
CA SER A 95 0.43 2.51 1.82
C SER A 95 1.92 2.56 1.57
N SER A 96 2.69 1.80 2.34
CA SER A 96 4.10 1.61 2.02
C SER A 96 4.22 0.63 0.87
N ASN A 97 5.18 0.89 0.03
CA ASN A 97 5.50 0.08 -1.13
C ASN A 97 6.54 -1.01 -0.83
N TYR A 98 7.02 -1.06 0.41
CA TYR A 98 7.87 -2.13 0.90
C TYR A 98 6.99 -3.21 1.49
N ALA A 99 6.77 -4.29 0.73
CA ALA A 99 5.85 -5.33 1.16
C ALA A 99 6.29 -6.04 2.45
N THR A 100 7.57 -6.13 2.80
CA THR A 100 8.02 -6.73 4.07
C THR A 100 9.51 -6.44 4.29
N VAL A 101 9.89 -5.31 4.89
CA VAL A 101 11.21 -5.25 5.54
C VAL A 101 10.99 -4.78 6.97
N SER A 102 10.83 -5.75 7.87
CA SER A 102 10.67 -5.56 9.31
C SER A 102 11.91 -5.02 10.02
N ASN A 103 12.84 -4.40 9.28
CA ASN A 103 14.03 -3.79 9.81
C ASN A 103 14.38 -2.57 8.94
N TYR A 104 13.97 -1.39 9.39
CA TYR A 104 14.16 -0.10 8.71
C TYR A 104 15.63 0.12 8.24
N ALA A 105 16.62 -0.48 8.93
CA ALA A 105 18.04 -0.38 8.57
C ALA A 105 18.46 -1.27 7.38
N LEU A 106 17.96 -2.50 7.27
CA LEU A 106 18.29 -3.41 6.15
C LEU A 106 17.59 -2.98 4.86
N ALA A 107 16.38 -2.43 4.97
CA ALA A 107 15.68 -1.82 3.85
C ALA A 107 16.51 -0.68 3.27
N HIS A 108 17.05 0.19 4.13
CA HIS A 108 17.89 1.30 3.72
C HIS A 108 19.19 0.87 3.02
N GLN A 109 19.87 -0.18 3.49
CA GLN A 109 21.13 -0.62 2.88
C GLN A 109 20.94 -1.28 1.52
N VAL A 110 19.97 -2.19 1.38
CA VAL A 110 19.71 -2.86 0.10
C VAL A 110 19.08 -1.89 -0.92
N MET A 111 18.22 -0.97 -0.47
CA MET A 111 17.63 0.06 -1.35
C MET A 111 18.61 1.18 -1.71
N GLY A 112 19.65 1.42 -0.90
CA GLY A 112 20.74 2.33 -1.25
C GLY A 112 21.47 1.87 -2.51
N ILE A 113 21.80 0.57 -2.59
CA ILE A 113 22.44 -0.04 -3.76
C ILE A 113 21.54 0.03 -4.99
N TYR A 114 20.25 -0.25 -4.83
CA TYR A 114 19.28 -0.18 -5.92
C TYR A 114 19.01 1.26 -6.40
N ARG A 115 18.92 2.25 -5.51
CA ARG A 115 18.79 3.68 -5.86
C ARG A 115 20.04 4.20 -6.57
N TRP A 116 21.21 3.78 -6.13
CA TRP A 116 22.47 4.06 -6.82
C TRP A 116 22.49 3.44 -8.22
N TRP A 117 22.05 2.19 -8.35
CA TRP A 117 21.95 1.48 -9.64
C TRP A 117 20.98 2.16 -10.62
N ILE A 118 19.77 2.53 -10.17
CA ILE A 118 18.82 3.32 -10.98
C ILE A 118 19.40 4.68 -11.35
N SER A 119 20.11 5.34 -10.44
CA SER A 119 20.72 6.65 -10.69
C SER A 119 21.86 6.57 -11.71
N LEU A 120 22.60 5.46 -11.75
CA LEU A 120 23.73 5.27 -12.66
C LEU A 120 23.29 4.79 -14.05
N PHE A 121 22.32 3.87 -14.10
CA PHE A 121 21.95 3.14 -15.32
C PHE A 121 20.57 3.53 -15.86
N GLY A 122 19.84 4.40 -15.15
CA GLY A 122 18.46 4.77 -15.47
C GLY A 122 17.46 3.68 -15.07
N ALA A 123 16.29 4.09 -14.56
CA ALA A 123 15.12 3.21 -14.59
C ALA A 123 14.59 3.21 -16.02
N SER A 124 14.31 2.04 -16.59
CA SER A 124 13.72 1.92 -17.93
C SER A 124 12.42 2.73 -17.99
N ALA A 125 12.45 3.85 -18.72
CA ALA A 125 11.31 4.75 -18.93
C ALA A 125 10.34 4.21 -19.99
N SER A 126 9.97 2.93 -19.90
CA SER A 126 9.15 2.25 -20.91
C SER A 126 7.71 1.94 -20.46
N SER A 127 7.22 2.53 -19.37
CA SER A 127 5.85 2.28 -18.90
C SER A 127 5.19 3.46 -18.19
N GLU A 128 5.38 4.67 -18.72
CA GLU A 128 4.55 5.86 -18.42
C GLU A 128 4.10 6.55 -19.72
N HIS A 129 3.62 5.76 -20.69
CA HIS A 129 2.80 6.29 -21.77
C HIS A 129 1.51 5.48 -21.81
N LEU A 130 0.41 6.13 -21.43
CA LEU A 130 -0.95 5.67 -21.66
C LEU A 130 -1.61 6.66 -22.63
N PRO A 131 -2.43 6.19 -23.58
CA PRO A 131 -3.37 7.07 -24.29
C PRO A 131 -4.38 7.70 -23.33
#